data_AF-A0A9P3JUT4-F1
#
_entry.id   AF-A0A9P3JUT4-F1
#
_cell.length_a   1.000
_cell.length_b   1.000
_cell.length_c   1.000
_cell.angle_alpha   90.00
_cell.angle_beta   90.00
_cell.angle_gamma   90.00
#
_symmetry.space_group_name_H-M   'P 1'
#
loop_
_entity.id
_entity.type
_entity.pdbx_description
1 polymer ?
#
loop_
_entity_poly.entity_id
_entity_poly.type
_entity_poly.pdbx_seq_one_letter_code
_entity_poly.pdbx_strand_id
1 'polypeptide(L)'
;MSGVYEQAQEIKKASPEEKEELEQRVKEGETVVQGGTGGKSLEAQIHLAEGRAKGGRTRAEDLGREGYQEMGRKGGLSTLERNGEEAAKEQGIETDESKYRTLPKE
;
A
#
# COMPACT_ATOMS: atom_id res chain seq x y z
N MET A 1 -1.90 12.95 -7.02
CA MET A 1 -2.45 11.72 -6.40
C MET A 1 -1.24 10.90 -5.94
N SER A 2 -1.35 9.66 -5.46
CA SER A 2 -0.13 8.86 -5.22
C SER A 2 0.49 8.47 -6.57
N GLY A 3 1.82 8.48 -6.70
CA GLY A 3 2.50 8.13 -7.96
C GLY A 3 2.15 6.71 -8.46
N VAL A 4 1.84 5.79 -7.53
CA VAL A 4 1.34 4.45 -7.84
C VAL A 4 -0.02 4.48 -8.55
N TYR A 5 -0.94 5.33 -8.08
CA TYR A 5 -2.26 5.45 -8.70
C TYR A 5 -2.15 6.05 -10.12
N GLU A 6 -1.25 7.03 -10.30
CA GLU A 6 -0.98 7.67 -11.60
C GLU A 6 -0.38 6.67 -12.60
N GLN A 7 0.63 5.89 -12.20
CA GLN A 7 1.20 4.82 -13.02
C GLN A 7 0.12 3.80 -13.44
N ALA A 8 -0.74 3.37 -12.52
CA ALA A 8 -1.84 2.47 -12.85
C ALA A 8 -2.84 3.08 -13.86
N GLN A 9 -3.11 4.39 -13.80
CA GLN A 9 -3.95 5.06 -14.80
C GLN A 9 -3.26 5.19 -16.16
N GLU A 10 -1.94 5.41 -16.20
CA GLU A 10 -1.17 5.47 -17.44
C GLU A 10 -1.19 4.12 -18.15
N ILE A 11 -0.94 3.03 -17.43
CA ILE A 11 -1.01 1.66 -17.97
C ILE A 11 -2.42 1.34 -18.49
N LYS A 12 -3.48 1.79 -17.81
CA LYS A 12 -4.87 1.64 -18.32
C LYS A 12 -5.09 2.35 -19.65
N LYS A 13 -4.37 3.45 -19.91
CA LYS A 13 -4.47 4.24 -21.15
C LYS A 13 -3.48 3.79 -22.23
N ALA A 14 -2.53 2.91 -21.90
CA ALA A 14 -1.55 2.36 -22.83
C ALA A 14 -2.20 1.64 -24.01
N SER A 15 -1.45 1.53 -25.11
CA SER A 15 -1.88 0.84 -26.32
C SER A 15 -2.17 -0.65 -26.05
N PRO A 16 -2.96 -1.31 -26.91
CA PRO A 16 -3.15 -2.76 -26.82
C PRO A 16 -1.82 -3.53 -26.88
N GLU A 17 -0.87 -3.11 -27.72
CA GLU A 17 0.43 -3.79 -27.82
C GLU A 17 1.25 -3.66 -26.53
N GLU A 18 1.30 -2.45 -25.95
CA GLU A 18 1.99 -2.21 -24.67
C GLU A 18 1.38 -3.04 -23.54
N LYS A 19 0.05 -3.14 -23.49
CA LYS A 19 -0.65 -3.98 -22.50
C LYS A 19 -0.37 -5.46 -22.69
N GLU A 20 -0.24 -5.92 -23.94
CA GLU A 20 0.10 -7.31 -24.22
C GLU A 20 1.53 -7.65 -23.79
N GLU A 21 2.50 -6.76 -24.05
CA GLU A 21 3.87 -6.91 -23.56
C GLU A 21 3.92 -7.00 -22.02
N LEU A 22 3.21 -6.08 -21.35
CA LEU A 22 3.11 -6.09 -19.89
C LEU A 22 2.41 -7.35 -19.37
N GLU A 23 1.37 -7.85 -20.04
CA GLU A 23 0.67 -9.09 -19.68
C GLU A 23 1.60 -10.31 -19.80
N GLN A 24 2.47 -10.37 -20.81
CA GLN A 24 3.46 -11.44 -20.95
C GLN A 24 4.45 -11.44 -19.79
N ARG A 25 4.97 -10.26 -19.42
CA ARG A 25 5.86 -10.10 -18.25
C ARG A 25 5.20 -10.53 -16.94
N VAL A 26 3.91 -10.21 -16.76
CA VAL A 26 3.17 -10.68 -15.59
C VAL A 26 3.02 -12.21 -15.57
N LYS A 27 2.82 -12.84 -16.72
CA LYS A 27 2.77 -14.31 -16.83
C LYS A 27 4.11 -14.97 -16.53
N GLU A 28 5.21 -14.29 -16.79
CA GLU A 28 6.56 -14.71 -16.37
C GLU A 28 6.80 -14.51 -14.86
N GLY A 29 5.84 -13.93 -14.15
CA GLY A 29 5.87 -13.71 -12.71
C GLY A 29 6.33 -12.32 -12.30
N GLU A 30 6.51 -11.39 -13.25
CA GLU A 30 6.93 -10.03 -12.96
C GLU A 30 5.79 -9.20 -12.33
N THR A 31 6.14 -8.33 -11.38
CA THR A 31 5.25 -7.25 -10.95
C THR A 31 5.55 -6.01 -11.76
N VAL A 32 4.68 -5.67 -12.71
CA VAL A 32 4.83 -4.53 -13.63
C VAL A 32 4.07 -3.28 -13.16
N VAL A 33 3.15 -3.43 -12.21
CA VAL A 33 2.45 -2.31 -11.58
C VAL A 33 2.89 -2.20 -10.12
N GLN A 34 3.44 -1.05 -9.72
CA GLN A 34 3.82 -0.84 -8.32
C GLN A 34 2.58 -1.00 -7.42
N GLY A 35 2.72 -1.69 -6.29
CA GLY A 35 1.58 -1.99 -5.43
C GLY A 35 0.61 -3.03 -6.01
N GLY A 36 0.93 -3.66 -7.15
CA GLY A 36 0.15 -4.75 -7.76
C GLY A 36 0.58 -6.16 -7.35
N THR A 37 1.63 -6.31 -6.54
CA THR A 37 2.17 -7.63 -6.15
C THR A 37 1.09 -8.59 -5.65
N GLY A 38 1.07 -9.80 -6.22
CA GLY A 38 0.06 -10.85 -5.99
C GLY A 38 -0.93 -11.04 -7.13
N GLY A 39 -1.02 -10.08 -8.07
CA GLY A 39 -1.85 -10.21 -9.28
C GLY A 39 -1.18 -11.04 -10.38
N LYS A 40 -1.92 -12.02 -10.94
CA LYS A 40 -1.43 -12.93 -12.00
C LYS A 40 -1.76 -12.48 -13.43
N SER A 41 -2.31 -11.29 -13.58
CA SER A 41 -2.56 -10.62 -14.86
C SER A 41 -2.33 -9.12 -14.69
N LEU A 42 -2.11 -8.39 -15.78
CA LEU A 42 -1.96 -6.94 -15.77
C LEU A 42 -3.18 -6.26 -15.11
N GLU A 43 -4.38 -6.75 -15.40
CA GLU A 43 -5.61 -6.20 -14.83
C GLU A 43 -5.70 -6.45 -13.31
N ALA A 44 -5.31 -7.64 -12.84
CA ALA A 44 -5.22 -7.92 -11.41
C ALA A 44 -4.15 -7.04 -10.74
N GLN A 45 -3.03 -6.87 -11.45
CA GLN A 45 -2.02 -5.81 -11.33
C GLN A 45 -2.55 -4.50 -10.80
N ILE A 46 -3.29 -3.90 -11.72
CA ILE A 46 -3.86 -2.57 -11.65
C ILE A 46 -4.91 -2.48 -10.55
N HIS A 47 -5.83 -3.45 -10.45
CA HIS A 47 -6.86 -3.44 -9.41
C HIS A 47 -6.30 -3.49 -8.00
N LEU A 48 -5.27 -4.31 -7.77
CA LEU A 48 -4.59 -4.36 -6.47
C LEU A 48 -3.90 -3.04 -6.13
N ALA A 49 -3.18 -2.46 -7.10
CA ALA A 49 -2.52 -1.17 -6.93
C ALA A 49 -3.52 -0.05 -6.61
N GLU A 50 -4.62 0.04 -7.36
CA GLU A 50 -5.68 1.02 -7.12
C GLU A 50 -6.37 0.83 -5.76
N GLY A 51 -6.71 -0.42 -5.41
CA GLY A 51 -7.35 -0.74 -4.15
C GLY A 51 -6.48 -0.38 -2.95
N ARG A 52 -5.18 -0.72 -3.01
CA ARG A 52 -4.20 -0.37 -1.97
C ARG A 52 -3.99 1.14 -1.88
N ALA A 53 -3.89 1.84 -3.02
CA ALA A 53 -3.74 3.29 -3.03
C ALA A 53 -4.98 4.03 -2.49
N LYS A 54 -6.18 3.53 -2.78
CA LYS A 54 -7.44 4.06 -2.21
C LYS A 54 -7.53 3.78 -0.72
N GLY A 55 -7.33 2.54 -0.30
CA GLY A 55 -7.39 2.15 1.11
C GLY A 55 -6.36 2.88 1.97
N GLY A 56 -5.13 3.05 1.48
CA GLY A 56 -4.10 3.82 2.17
C GLY A 56 -4.47 5.30 2.35
N ARG A 57 -5.08 5.93 1.34
CA ARG A 57 -5.59 7.31 1.44
C ARG A 57 -6.72 7.42 2.45
N THR A 58 -7.73 6.56 2.36
CA THR A 58 -8.84 6.54 3.32
C THR A 58 -8.33 6.35 4.75
N ARG A 59 -7.33 5.47 4.94
CA ARG A 59 -6.73 5.27 6.26
C ARG A 59 -5.95 6.49 6.74
N ALA A 60 -5.24 7.19 5.85
CA ALA A 60 -4.54 8.42 6.18
C ALA A 60 -5.51 9.56 6.53
N GLU A 61 -6.65 9.64 5.85
CA GLU A 61 -7.73 10.59 6.17
C GLU A 61 -8.38 10.28 7.52
N ASP A 62 -8.73 9.01 7.78
CA ASP A 62 -9.40 8.58 9.01
C ASP A 62 -8.51 8.75 10.27
N LEU A 63 -7.18 8.69 10.13
CA LEU A 63 -6.22 8.80 11.25
C LEU A 63 -5.52 10.17 11.35
N GLY A 64 -5.63 10.99 10.30
CA GLY A 64 -4.77 12.15 10.12
C GLY A 64 -3.29 11.80 9.91
N ARG A 65 -2.49 12.84 9.69
CA ARG A 65 -1.06 12.73 9.36
C ARG A 65 -0.27 12.02 10.45
N GLU A 66 -0.46 12.42 11.71
CA GLU A 66 0.30 11.89 12.84
C GLU A 66 -0.01 10.42 13.09
N GLY A 67 -1.29 10.05 13.16
CA GLY A 67 -1.69 8.66 13.36
C GLY A 67 -1.23 7.74 12.23
N TYR A 68 -1.27 8.20 10.98
CA TYR A 68 -0.76 7.43 9.85
C TYR A 68 0.77 7.26 9.87
N GLN A 69 1.52 8.31 10.21
CA GLN A 69 2.98 8.25 10.34
C GLN A 69 3.42 7.33 11.48
N GLU A 70 2.77 7.44 12.63
CA GLU A 70 3.07 6.60 13.79
C GLU A 70 2.76 5.12 13.50
N MET A 71 1.70 4.85 12.74
CA MET A 71 1.33 3.50 12.31
C MET A 71 2.39 2.92 11.38
N GLY A 72 2.87 3.71 10.41
CA GLY A 72 3.96 3.32 9.53
C GLY A 72 5.25 3.03 10.30
N ARG A 73 5.58 3.87 11.29
CA ARG A 73 6.74 3.67 12.18
C ARG A 73 6.61 2.36 12.97
N LYS A 74 5.46 2.10 13.62
CA LYS A 74 5.19 0.84 14.34
C LYS A 74 5.31 -0.37 13.40
N GLY A 75 4.74 -0.28 12.19
CA GLY A 75 4.86 -1.32 11.18
C GLY A 75 6.31 -1.62 10.78
N GLY A 76 7.13 -0.59 10.55
CA GLY A 76 8.54 -0.73 10.19
C GLY A 76 9.45 -1.32 11.28
N LEU A 77 9.00 -1.32 12.54
CA LEU A 77 9.70 -1.95 13.66
C LEU A 77 9.40 -3.45 13.79
N SER A 78 8.37 -3.95 13.10
CA SER A 78 7.97 -5.36 13.17
C SER A 78 9.04 -6.25 12.52
N THR A 79 9.36 -7.37 13.15
CA THR A 79 10.27 -8.38 12.61
C THR A 79 9.57 -9.73 12.50
N LEU A 80 10.30 -10.77 12.07
CA LEU A 80 9.78 -12.14 12.03
C LEU A 80 9.44 -12.70 13.41
N GLU A 81 10.14 -12.27 14.46
CA GLU A 81 10.03 -12.85 15.81
C GLU A 81 9.16 -12.02 16.76
N ARG A 82 8.98 -10.73 16.47
CA ARG A 82 8.33 -9.79 17.38
C ARG A 82 7.51 -8.77 16.60
N ASN A 83 6.35 -8.43 17.16
CA ASN A 83 5.48 -7.44 16.54
C ASN A 83 6.01 -6.01 16.78
N GLY A 84 5.52 -5.06 15.99
CA GLY A 84 5.98 -3.67 16.05
C GLY A 84 5.72 -2.96 17.37
N GLU A 85 4.79 -3.44 18.19
CA GLU A 85 4.51 -2.87 19.51
C GLU A 85 5.58 -3.27 20.53
N GLU A 86 5.89 -4.56 20.59
CA GLU A 86 6.95 -5.10 21.43
C GLU A 86 8.28 -4.45 21.08
N ALA A 87 8.59 -4.36 19.78
CA ALA A 87 9.81 -3.73 19.30
C ALA A 87 9.88 -2.22 19.61
N ALA A 88 8.75 -1.50 19.58
CA ALA A 88 8.71 -0.09 19.96
C ALA A 88 8.98 0.08 21.47
N LYS A 89 8.37 -0.74 22.32
CA LYS A 89 8.57 -0.69 23.79
C LYS A 89 10.02 -0.97 24.18
N GLU A 90 10.66 -1.97 23.58
CA GLU A 90 12.07 -2.30 23.84
C GLU A 90 13.02 -1.14 23.49
N GLN A 91 12.72 -0.42 22.42
CA GLN A 91 13.52 0.73 21.96
C GLN A 91 13.16 2.03 22.69
N GLY A 92 12.25 2.01 23.66
CA GLY A 92 11.78 3.19 24.36
C GLY A 92 11.00 4.17 23.48
N ILE A 93 10.44 3.69 22.36
CA ILE A 93 9.62 4.49 21.44
C ILE A 93 8.20 4.52 22.00
N GLU A 94 7.79 5.67 22.53
CA GLU A 94 6.40 5.87 22.94
C GLU A 94 5.46 5.87 21.73
N THR A 95 4.42 5.05 21.79
CA THR A 95 3.35 4.99 20.80
C THR A 95 2.00 5.22 21.45
N ASP A 96 1.20 6.11 20.89
CA ASP A 96 -0.15 6.41 21.33
C ASP A 96 -1.16 5.56 20.57
N GLU A 97 -1.72 4.55 21.25
CA GLU A 97 -2.67 3.63 20.63
C GLU A 97 -3.99 4.28 20.19
N SER A 98 -4.34 5.42 20.80
CA SER A 98 -5.57 6.13 20.46
C SER A 98 -5.53 6.71 19.04
N LYS A 99 -4.34 7.02 18.53
CA LYS A 99 -4.12 7.56 17.18
C LYS A 99 -4.29 6.54 16.06
N TYR A 100 -4.54 5.28 16.38
CA TYR A 100 -4.81 4.21 15.39
C TYR A 100 -6.29 3.88 15.28
N ARG A 101 -7.16 4.46 16.13
CA ARG A 101 -8.59 4.21 16.05
C ARG A 101 -9.21 5.08 14.97
N THR A 102 -10.11 4.48 14.21
CA THR A 102 -10.89 5.20 13.19
C THR A 102 -11.74 6.25 13.90
N LEU A 103 -11.62 7.50 13.50
CA LEU A 103 -12.50 8.55 14.01
C LEU A 103 -13.96 8.22 13.61
N PRO A 104 -14.93 8.41 14.51
CA PRO A 104 -16.34 8.27 14.14
C PRO A 104 -16.67 9.24 13.01
N LYS A 105 -17.30 8.72 11.95
CA LYS A 105 -17.77 9.53 10.82
C LYS A 105 -19.11 10.15 11.24
N GLU A 106 -19.21 11.48 11.15
CA GLU A 106 -20.45 12.24 11.39
C GLU A 106 -21.54 11.89 10.38
#